data_AF-A0A1H4SFJ8-F1
#
_entry.id   AF-A0A1H4SFJ8-F1
#
_cell.length_a   1.000
_cell.length_b   1.000
_cell.length_c   1.000
_cell.angle_alpha   90.00
_cell.angle_beta   90.00
_cell.angle_gamma   90.00
#
_symmetry.space_group_name_H-M   'P 1'
#
loop_
_entity.id
_entity.type
_entity.pdbx_description
1 polymer ?
#
loop_
_entity_poly.entity_id
_entity_poly.type
_entity_poly.pdbx_seq_one_letter_code
_entity_poly.pdbx_strand_id
1 'polypeptide(L)'
;MRLDFNVLWVDDQPGAIQAQIARIARYMAEQGFHFNPALCHTMDALEGKLNEDVFVDEVDMVLVDWDLGADAKGQDAIERIREKIRYKDVVFYSAQTTPTELMNLVRVHDLEGVYCCTRTDLVNEVEGVFDSLIKKVLDLDHTRGIVMGATSDVDHMVNESLATIHASLGDDAKKQFIATALAAVEKKLKELTKLGEKLKTETDIAAFYKAHMLFTSMERLKLLKGALKTGGSHENPGAHASVVKYMDEVVPERNNLGHVVLVPEGKPTLVVNAEGKQVSLEDMRDLRCTILEVRAEFRSLLTTLRG
;
A
#
# COMPACT_ATOMS: atom_id res chain seq x y z
N MET A 1 -3.95 0.52 0.53
CA MET A 1 -4.50 -0.15 -0.65
C MET A 1 -3.38 -0.86 -1.34
N ARG A 2 -3.62 -2.08 -1.83
CA ARG A 2 -2.65 -2.87 -2.58
C ARG A 2 -2.86 -2.63 -4.09
N LEU A 3 -1.97 -3.17 -4.91
CA LEU A 3 -2.20 -3.18 -6.36
C LEU A 3 -3.32 -4.16 -6.73
N ASP A 4 -3.49 -5.24 -5.95
CA ASP A 4 -4.65 -6.12 -6.04
C ASP A 4 -5.88 -5.42 -5.46
N PHE A 5 -6.95 -5.39 -6.25
CA PHE A 5 -8.27 -4.91 -5.87
C PHE A 5 -9.19 -6.12 -5.73
N ASN A 6 -9.42 -6.53 -4.48
CA ASN A 6 -10.12 -7.78 -4.16
C ASN A 6 -11.62 -7.55 -4.11
N VAL A 7 -12.37 -8.34 -4.88
CA VAL A 7 -13.82 -8.19 -4.98
C VAL A 7 -14.52 -9.48 -4.61
N LEU A 8 -15.35 -9.45 -3.57
CA LEU A 8 -16.24 -10.57 -3.26
C LEU A 8 -17.45 -10.49 -4.20
N TRP A 9 -17.65 -11.49 -5.04
CA TRP A 9 -18.71 -11.48 -6.05
C TRP A 9 -19.64 -12.68 -5.88
N VAL A 10 -20.88 -12.43 -5.44
CA VAL A 10 -21.92 -13.44 -5.24
C VAL A 10 -22.86 -13.48 -6.44
N ASP A 11 -22.77 -14.54 -7.24
CA ASP A 11 -23.59 -14.75 -8.45
C ASP A 11 -23.65 -16.26 -8.77
N ASP A 12 -24.87 -16.79 -8.99
CA ASP A 12 -25.15 -18.21 -9.26
C ASP A 12 -24.82 -18.65 -10.69
N GLN A 13 -24.53 -17.68 -11.59
CA GLN A 13 -24.34 -17.85 -13.02
C GLN A 13 -22.97 -17.30 -13.48
N PRO A 14 -21.83 -17.92 -13.10
CA PRO A 14 -20.49 -17.44 -13.44
C PRO A 14 -20.21 -17.29 -14.94
N GLY A 15 -20.87 -18.10 -15.77
CA GLY A 15 -20.75 -18.01 -17.22
C GLY A 15 -21.37 -16.73 -17.81
N ALA A 16 -22.38 -16.17 -17.14
CA ALA A 16 -23.12 -15.00 -17.60
C ALA A 16 -22.41 -13.66 -17.30
N ILE A 17 -21.37 -13.68 -16.45
CA ILE A 17 -20.64 -12.49 -16.01
C ILE A 17 -19.21 -12.38 -16.57
N GLN A 18 -18.76 -13.33 -17.39
CA GLN A 18 -17.39 -13.35 -17.93
C GLN A 18 -17.04 -12.10 -18.75
N ALA A 19 -17.99 -11.59 -19.53
CA ALA A 19 -17.78 -10.38 -20.31
C ALA A 19 -17.61 -9.14 -19.41
N GLN A 20 -18.36 -9.08 -18.31
CA GLN A 20 -18.29 -8.02 -17.31
C GLN A 20 -16.95 -8.09 -16.56
N ILE A 21 -16.53 -9.28 -16.11
CA ILE A 21 -15.22 -9.52 -15.51
C ILE A 21 -14.10 -9.00 -16.41
N ALA A 22 -14.10 -9.37 -17.69
CA ALA A 22 -13.06 -8.95 -18.63
C ALA A 22 -13.03 -7.42 -18.84
N ARG A 23 -14.20 -6.77 -18.88
CA ARG A 23 -14.31 -5.31 -19.03
C ARG A 23 -13.81 -4.58 -17.79
N ILE A 24 -14.25 -5.01 -16.60
CA ILE A 24 -13.84 -4.45 -15.31
C ILE A 24 -12.33 -4.63 -15.11
N ALA A 25 -11.80 -5.83 -15.40
CA ALA A 25 -10.37 -6.11 -15.31
C ALA A 25 -9.53 -5.19 -16.19
N ARG A 26 -9.96 -4.97 -17.44
CA ARG A 26 -9.26 -4.07 -18.37
C ARG A 26 -9.27 -2.63 -17.84
N TYR A 27 -10.42 -2.14 -17.38
CA TYR A 27 -10.53 -0.78 -16.85
C TYR A 27 -9.64 -0.58 -15.62
N MET A 28 -9.69 -1.49 -14.64
CA MET A 28 -8.85 -1.40 -13.45
C MET A 28 -7.36 -1.48 -13.79
N ALA A 29 -6.97 -2.31 -14.77
CA ALA A 29 -5.59 -2.40 -15.25
C ALA A 29 -5.12 -1.09 -15.90
N GLU A 30 -5.98 -0.40 -16.65
CA GLU A 30 -5.69 0.94 -17.20
C GLU A 30 -5.47 1.98 -16.08
N GLN A 31 -6.09 1.79 -14.92
CA GLN A 31 -5.87 2.60 -13.71
C GLN A 31 -4.71 2.09 -12.83
N GLY A 32 -4.00 1.03 -13.24
CA GLY A 32 -2.85 0.48 -12.53
C GLY A 32 -3.18 -0.51 -11.41
N PHE A 33 -4.38 -1.09 -11.39
CA PHE A 33 -4.81 -2.09 -10.40
C PHE A 33 -5.08 -3.45 -11.04
N HIS A 34 -4.79 -4.52 -10.31
CA HIS A 34 -5.13 -5.88 -10.68
C HIS A 34 -6.50 -6.26 -10.11
N PHE A 35 -7.46 -6.60 -10.98
CA PHE A 35 -8.78 -7.05 -10.55
C PHE A 35 -8.73 -8.49 -10.08
N ASN A 36 -9.07 -8.74 -8.82
CA ASN A 36 -9.05 -10.08 -8.21
C ASN A 36 -10.43 -10.47 -7.65
N PRO A 37 -11.35 -10.98 -8.50
CA PRO A 37 -12.68 -11.39 -8.07
C PRO A 37 -12.68 -12.78 -7.40
N ALA A 38 -13.21 -12.84 -6.19
CA ALA A 38 -13.54 -14.07 -5.49
C ALA A 38 -15.02 -14.42 -5.72
N LEU A 39 -15.26 -15.32 -6.66
CA LEU A 39 -16.60 -15.74 -7.06
C LEU A 39 -17.23 -16.71 -6.05
N CYS A 40 -18.44 -16.42 -5.59
CA CYS A 40 -19.25 -17.26 -4.73
C CYS A 40 -20.58 -17.60 -5.42
N HIS A 41 -20.79 -18.87 -5.73
CA HIS A 41 -21.96 -19.34 -6.49
C HIS A 41 -23.14 -19.77 -5.62
N THR A 42 -22.89 -19.97 -4.33
CA THR A 42 -23.90 -20.42 -3.38
C THR A 42 -23.72 -19.68 -2.06
N MET A 43 -24.78 -19.67 -1.26
CA MET A 43 -24.71 -19.15 0.11
C MET A 43 -23.70 -19.90 0.97
N ASP A 44 -23.56 -21.22 0.78
CA ASP A 44 -22.55 -22.02 1.51
C ASP A 44 -21.11 -21.62 1.14
N ALA A 45 -20.85 -21.33 -0.14
CA ALA A 45 -19.55 -20.85 -0.59
C ALA A 45 -19.23 -19.47 -0.01
N LEU A 46 -20.24 -18.60 0.07
CA LEU A 46 -20.14 -17.30 0.73
C LEU A 46 -19.80 -17.47 2.23
N GLU A 47 -20.53 -18.31 2.96
CA GLU A 47 -20.26 -18.57 4.38
C GLU A 47 -18.83 -19.12 4.60
N GLY A 48 -18.37 -20.02 3.73
CA GLY A 48 -16.99 -20.50 3.76
C GLY A 48 -15.98 -19.36 3.68
N LYS A 49 -16.20 -18.40 2.76
CA LYS A 49 -15.35 -17.22 2.59
C LYS A 49 -15.44 -16.21 3.72
N LEU A 50 -16.62 -15.99 4.29
CA LEU A 50 -16.81 -15.09 5.42
C LEU A 50 -16.18 -15.60 6.73
N ASN A 51 -15.88 -16.90 6.82
CA ASN A 51 -15.19 -17.51 7.95
C ASN A 51 -13.65 -17.49 7.81
N GLU A 52 -13.12 -17.09 6.64
CA GLU A 52 -11.69 -16.86 6.42
C GLU A 52 -11.35 -15.42 6.87
N ASP A 53 -10.90 -15.21 8.12
CA ASP A 53 -10.61 -13.87 8.69
C ASP A 53 -9.74 -12.99 7.77
N VAL A 54 -8.75 -13.62 7.12
CA VAL A 54 -7.85 -12.99 6.16
C VAL A 54 -8.63 -12.33 5.04
N PHE A 55 -9.53 -13.11 4.43
CA PHE A 55 -10.26 -12.73 3.24
C PHE A 55 -11.16 -11.52 3.52
N VAL A 56 -11.85 -11.54 4.67
CA VAL A 56 -12.74 -10.45 5.14
C VAL A 56 -12.01 -9.10 5.19
N ASP A 57 -10.77 -9.07 5.70
CA ASP A 57 -9.97 -7.84 5.80
C ASP A 57 -9.51 -7.30 4.44
N GLU A 58 -9.34 -8.18 3.45
CA GLU A 58 -8.77 -7.80 2.14
C GLU A 58 -9.82 -7.38 1.11
N VAL A 59 -11.10 -7.69 1.33
CA VAL A 59 -12.18 -7.33 0.39
C VAL A 59 -12.29 -5.80 0.27
N ASP A 60 -12.14 -5.27 -0.94
CA ASP A 60 -12.24 -3.83 -1.22
C ASP A 60 -13.67 -3.44 -1.64
N MET A 61 -14.39 -4.32 -2.33
CA MET A 61 -15.76 -4.13 -2.81
C MET A 61 -16.52 -5.44 -2.84
N VAL A 62 -17.85 -5.37 -2.73
CA VAL A 62 -18.74 -6.52 -2.84
C VAL A 62 -19.69 -6.34 -4.02
N LEU A 63 -19.88 -7.38 -4.83
CA LEU A 63 -20.88 -7.44 -5.91
C LEU A 63 -21.86 -8.57 -5.60
N VAL A 64 -23.17 -8.30 -5.70
CA VAL A 64 -24.21 -9.29 -5.40
C VAL A 64 -25.29 -9.25 -6.48
N ASP A 65 -25.59 -10.40 -7.07
CA ASP A 65 -26.77 -10.56 -7.90
C ASP A 65 -28.03 -10.72 -7.04
N TRP A 66 -29.15 -10.17 -7.52
CA TRP A 66 -30.44 -10.28 -6.84
C TRP A 66 -31.00 -11.71 -6.79
N ASP A 67 -30.80 -12.51 -7.83
CA ASP A 67 -31.39 -13.84 -7.94
C ASP A 67 -30.30 -14.91 -7.82
N LEU A 68 -30.11 -15.44 -6.62
CA LEU A 68 -29.05 -16.43 -6.35
C LEU A 68 -29.51 -17.89 -6.56
N GLY A 69 -30.66 -18.08 -7.20
CA GLY A 69 -31.27 -19.39 -7.43
C GLY A 69 -31.83 -20.04 -6.16
N ALA A 70 -32.58 -21.14 -6.32
CA ALA A 70 -33.13 -21.97 -5.23
C ALA A 70 -33.78 -21.18 -4.06
N ASP A 71 -34.56 -20.15 -4.40
CA ASP A 71 -35.21 -19.19 -3.49
C ASP A 71 -34.28 -18.28 -2.68
N ALA A 72 -32.96 -18.38 -2.83
CA ALA A 72 -32.01 -17.46 -2.22
C ALA A 72 -32.02 -16.11 -2.94
N LYS A 73 -32.03 -15.03 -2.15
CA LYS A 73 -32.06 -13.67 -2.68
C LYS A 73 -30.86 -12.87 -2.23
N GLY A 74 -30.42 -11.96 -3.10
CA GLY A 74 -29.21 -11.20 -2.87
C GLY A 74 -29.26 -10.31 -1.63
N GLN A 75 -30.42 -9.78 -1.23
CA GLN A 75 -30.51 -9.02 0.02
C GLN A 75 -30.15 -9.86 1.26
N ASP A 76 -30.49 -11.15 1.26
CA ASP A 76 -30.14 -12.07 2.36
C ASP A 76 -28.64 -12.39 2.38
N ALA A 77 -27.98 -12.29 1.22
CA ALA A 77 -26.51 -12.39 1.14
C ALA A 77 -25.85 -11.11 1.64
N ILE A 78 -26.39 -9.93 1.30
CA ILE A 78 -25.87 -8.65 1.78
C ILE A 78 -25.98 -8.56 3.30
N GLU A 79 -27.10 -8.99 3.89
CA GLU A 79 -27.26 -9.06 5.36
C GLU A 79 -26.16 -9.87 6.03
N ARG A 80 -25.91 -11.10 5.55
CA ARG A 80 -24.84 -11.97 6.07
C ARG A 80 -23.46 -11.34 5.91
N ILE A 81 -23.19 -10.76 4.74
CA ILE A 81 -21.92 -10.06 4.47
C ILE A 81 -21.74 -8.90 5.47
N ARG A 82 -22.79 -8.16 5.81
CA ARG A 82 -22.72 -7.03 6.74
C ARG A 82 -22.42 -7.43 8.19
N GLU A 83 -22.62 -8.70 8.57
CA GLU A 83 -22.20 -9.20 9.89
C GLU A 83 -20.68 -9.24 10.06
N LYS A 84 -19.94 -9.44 8.97
CA LYS A 84 -18.46 -9.53 8.95
C LYS A 84 -17.80 -8.32 8.29
N ILE A 85 -18.39 -7.84 7.19
CA ILE A 85 -17.90 -6.78 6.30
C ILE A 85 -18.92 -5.63 6.30
N ARG A 86 -18.97 -4.91 7.42
CA ARG A 86 -20.02 -3.88 7.66
C ARG A 86 -19.92 -2.67 6.74
N TYR A 87 -18.72 -2.18 6.43
CA TYR A 87 -18.53 -0.83 5.87
C TYR A 87 -18.00 -0.81 4.43
N LYS A 88 -17.95 -1.95 3.74
CA LYS A 88 -17.52 -1.97 2.33
C LYS A 88 -18.68 -1.64 1.40
N ASP A 89 -18.38 -0.93 0.32
CA ASP A 89 -19.40 -0.61 -0.69
C ASP A 89 -19.87 -1.88 -1.39
N VAL A 90 -21.19 -1.99 -1.57
CA VAL A 90 -21.84 -3.14 -2.22
C VAL A 90 -22.51 -2.65 -3.49
N VAL A 91 -22.24 -3.30 -4.63
CA VAL A 91 -23.03 -3.12 -5.85
C VAL A 91 -24.03 -4.27 -5.96
N PHE A 92 -25.31 -3.92 -5.81
CA PHE A 92 -26.43 -4.84 -5.90
C PHE A 92 -27.09 -4.73 -7.27
N TYR A 93 -27.05 -5.80 -8.06
CA TYR A 93 -27.54 -5.75 -9.44
C TYR A 93 -28.54 -6.86 -9.75
N SER A 94 -29.32 -6.64 -10.81
CA SER A 94 -30.28 -7.64 -11.29
C SER A 94 -30.47 -7.56 -12.81
N ALA A 95 -30.72 -8.72 -13.43
CA ALA A 95 -31.22 -8.78 -14.80
C ALA A 95 -32.74 -8.70 -14.90
N GLN A 96 -33.46 -8.98 -13.81
CA GLN A 96 -34.92 -9.15 -13.79
C GLN A 96 -35.65 -8.01 -13.06
N THR A 97 -34.93 -7.33 -12.16
CA THR A 97 -35.48 -6.34 -11.22
C THR A 97 -34.95 -4.96 -11.55
N THR A 98 -35.80 -3.95 -11.45
CA THR A 98 -35.38 -2.57 -11.69
C THR A 98 -34.54 -2.03 -10.52
N PRO A 99 -33.66 -1.06 -10.75
CA PRO A 99 -32.89 -0.42 -9.66
C PRO A 99 -33.79 0.17 -8.57
N THR A 100 -34.99 0.64 -8.92
CA THR A 100 -35.96 1.20 -7.94
C THR A 100 -36.51 0.14 -6.99
N GLU A 101 -36.77 -1.06 -7.51
CA GLU A 101 -37.20 -2.19 -6.69
C GLU A 101 -36.07 -2.71 -5.80
N LEU A 102 -34.84 -2.78 -6.32
CA LEU A 102 -33.66 -3.11 -5.52
C LEU A 102 -33.45 -2.11 -4.38
N MET A 103 -33.58 -0.81 -4.65
CA MET A 103 -33.50 0.23 -3.61
C MET A 103 -34.61 0.08 -2.55
N ASN A 104 -35.81 -0.34 -2.93
CA ASN A 104 -36.86 -0.63 -1.96
C ASN A 104 -36.49 -1.81 -1.06
N LEU A 105 -35.90 -2.88 -1.60
CA LEU A 105 -35.39 -4.01 -0.81
C LEU A 105 -34.30 -3.54 0.15
N VAL A 106 -33.31 -2.80 -0.34
CA VAL A 106 -32.25 -2.20 0.48
C VAL A 106 -32.82 -1.39 1.64
N ARG A 107 -33.86 -0.57 1.40
CA ARG A 107 -34.52 0.21 2.46
C ARG A 107 -35.29 -0.66 3.45
N VAL A 108 -36.01 -1.67 2.99
CA VAL A 108 -36.80 -2.56 3.85
C VAL A 108 -35.91 -3.38 4.78
N HIS A 109 -34.73 -3.76 4.30
CA HIS A 109 -33.73 -4.54 5.03
C HIS A 109 -32.69 -3.67 5.76
N ASP A 110 -32.87 -2.34 5.78
CA ASP A 110 -31.97 -1.37 6.43
C ASP A 110 -30.49 -1.52 6.03
N LEU A 111 -30.25 -1.76 4.74
CA LEU A 111 -28.92 -1.99 4.19
C LEU A 111 -28.25 -0.66 3.80
N GLU A 112 -27.11 -0.36 4.42
CA GLU A 112 -26.34 0.86 4.13
C GLU A 112 -25.24 0.61 3.10
N GLY A 113 -24.84 1.65 2.36
CA GLY A 113 -23.72 1.60 1.40
C GLY A 113 -23.94 0.65 0.23
N VAL A 114 -25.18 0.55 -0.26
CA VAL A 114 -25.57 -0.31 -1.40
C VAL A 114 -25.93 0.53 -2.62
N TYR A 115 -25.22 0.28 -3.73
CA TYR A 115 -25.45 0.87 -5.04
C TYR A 115 -26.29 -0.09 -5.88
N CYS A 116 -27.46 0.34 -6.36
CA CYS A 116 -28.40 -0.52 -7.07
C CYS A 116 -28.35 -0.25 -8.58
N CYS A 117 -28.09 -1.27 -9.39
CA CYS A 117 -28.03 -1.12 -10.85
C CYS A 117 -28.66 -2.32 -11.59
N THR A 118 -28.78 -2.21 -12.91
CA THR A 118 -29.15 -3.36 -13.75
C THR A 118 -27.90 -4.16 -14.14
N ARG A 119 -28.06 -5.43 -14.51
CA ARG A 119 -26.95 -6.26 -14.99
C ARG A 119 -26.25 -5.68 -16.22
N THR A 120 -26.98 -4.96 -17.07
CA THR A 120 -26.41 -4.27 -18.24
C THR A 120 -25.53 -3.09 -17.86
N ASP A 121 -25.84 -2.43 -16.75
CA ASP A 121 -25.14 -1.23 -16.27
C ASP A 121 -24.07 -1.55 -15.21
N LEU A 122 -23.99 -2.81 -14.76
CA LEU A 122 -23.07 -3.29 -13.73
C LEU A 122 -21.63 -2.81 -13.93
N VAL A 123 -21.12 -2.87 -15.16
CA VAL A 123 -19.75 -2.43 -15.45
C VAL A 123 -19.58 -0.95 -15.12
N ASN A 124 -20.51 -0.08 -15.55
CA ASN A 124 -20.41 1.36 -15.33
C ASN A 124 -20.54 1.70 -13.84
N GLU A 125 -21.43 1.02 -13.11
CA GLU A 125 -21.60 1.23 -11.67
C GLU A 125 -20.33 0.81 -10.91
N VAL A 126 -19.76 -0.35 -11.24
CA VAL A 126 -18.50 -0.83 -10.63
C VAL A 126 -17.35 0.14 -10.93
N GLU A 127 -17.21 0.61 -12.16
CA GLU A 127 -16.20 1.62 -12.54
C GLU A 127 -16.39 2.90 -11.70
N GLY A 128 -17.63 3.38 -11.53
CA GLY A 128 -17.94 4.57 -10.74
C GLY A 128 -17.62 4.43 -9.25
N VAL A 129 -18.00 3.30 -8.63
CA VAL A 129 -17.69 3.03 -7.21
C VAL A 129 -16.18 2.86 -7.04
N PHE A 130 -15.51 2.12 -7.94
CA PHE A 130 -14.05 1.95 -7.94
C PHE A 130 -13.33 3.29 -8.03
N ASP A 131 -13.71 4.16 -8.95
CA ASP A 131 -13.17 5.51 -9.08
C ASP A 131 -13.29 6.32 -7.79
N SER A 132 -14.42 6.18 -7.09
CA SER A 132 -14.65 6.87 -5.82
C SER A 132 -13.72 6.36 -4.70
N LEU A 133 -13.41 5.06 -4.70
CA LEU A 133 -12.50 4.42 -3.75
C LEU A 133 -11.05 4.80 -4.03
N ILE A 134 -10.62 4.74 -5.30
CA ILE A 134 -9.22 5.01 -5.66
C ILE A 134 -8.86 6.49 -5.62
N LYS A 135 -9.80 7.42 -5.83
CA LYS A 135 -9.54 8.87 -5.76
C LYS A 135 -8.91 9.31 -4.44
N LYS A 136 -9.26 8.66 -3.33
CA LYS A 136 -8.67 8.92 -2.00
C LYS A 136 -7.26 8.34 -1.84
N VAL A 137 -6.91 7.37 -2.67
CA VAL A 137 -5.66 6.61 -2.60
C VAL A 137 -4.64 7.07 -3.64
N LEU A 138 -5.07 7.77 -4.68
CA LEU A 138 -4.19 8.45 -5.63
C LEU A 138 -3.63 9.78 -5.10
N ASP A 139 -3.83 10.10 -3.81
CA ASP A 139 -3.07 11.19 -3.20
C ASP A 139 -1.56 10.83 -3.16
N LEU A 140 -0.71 11.86 -3.10
CA LEU A 140 0.74 11.70 -3.22
C LEU A 140 1.33 10.78 -2.13
N ASP A 141 0.74 10.81 -0.93
CA ASP A 141 1.28 10.06 0.21
C ASP A 141 0.91 8.57 0.12
N HIS A 142 -0.31 8.24 -0.28
CA HIS A 142 -0.74 6.87 -0.55
C HIS A 142 -0.06 6.29 -1.78
N THR A 143 0.07 7.07 -2.87
CA THR A 143 0.80 6.64 -4.08
C THR A 143 2.25 6.30 -3.75
N ARG A 144 2.92 7.11 -2.90
CA ARG A 144 4.28 6.80 -2.45
C ARG A 144 4.34 5.47 -1.70
N GLY A 145 3.36 5.20 -0.83
CA GLY A 145 3.27 3.93 -0.11
C GLY A 145 3.08 2.74 -1.05
N ILE A 146 2.17 2.84 -2.02
CA ILE A 146 1.92 1.79 -3.03
C ILE A 146 3.16 1.53 -3.87
N VAL A 147 3.77 2.59 -4.43
CA VAL A 147 4.97 2.46 -5.26
C VAL A 147 6.10 1.81 -4.46
N MET A 148 6.36 2.27 -3.23
CA MET A 148 7.41 1.68 -2.39
C MET A 148 7.15 0.21 -2.10
N GLY A 149 5.93 -0.17 -1.69
CA GLY A 149 5.58 -1.57 -1.45
C GLY A 149 5.79 -2.45 -2.69
N ALA A 150 5.22 -2.04 -3.82
CA ALA A 150 5.33 -2.79 -5.07
C ALA A 150 6.78 -2.90 -5.59
N THR A 151 7.60 -1.84 -5.46
CA THR A 151 9.00 -1.91 -5.86
C THR A 151 9.84 -2.76 -4.91
N SER A 152 9.52 -2.78 -3.61
CA SER A 152 10.21 -3.64 -2.64
C SER A 152 9.94 -5.12 -2.92
N ASP A 153 8.72 -5.48 -3.34
CA ASP A 153 8.39 -6.84 -3.78
C ASP A 153 9.22 -7.23 -5.02
N VAL A 154 9.33 -6.33 -6.00
CA VAL A 154 10.17 -6.55 -7.20
C VAL A 154 11.64 -6.70 -6.84
N ASP A 155 12.18 -5.83 -5.95
CA ASP A 155 13.57 -5.91 -5.50
C ASP A 155 13.85 -7.24 -4.77
N HIS A 156 12.89 -7.73 -3.98
CA HIS A 156 12.98 -9.06 -3.37
C HIS A 156 13.02 -10.17 -4.43
N MET A 157 12.13 -10.14 -5.42
CA MET A 157 12.13 -11.11 -6.53
C MET A 157 13.43 -11.08 -7.34
N VAL A 158 14.02 -9.90 -7.54
CA VAL A 158 15.33 -9.76 -8.21
C VAL A 158 16.42 -10.43 -7.39
N ASN A 159 16.45 -10.23 -6.07
CA ASN A 159 17.44 -10.87 -5.19
C ASN A 159 17.31 -12.39 -5.17
N GLU A 160 16.09 -12.91 -5.04
CA GLU A 160 15.80 -14.35 -5.09
C GLU A 160 16.20 -14.96 -6.45
N SER A 161 15.94 -14.23 -7.53
CA SER A 161 16.34 -14.64 -8.88
C SER A 161 17.86 -14.70 -9.01
N LEU A 162 18.59 -13.68 -8.52
CA LEU A 162 20.05 -13.66 -8.54
C LEU A 162 20.65 -14.78 -7.69
N ALA A 163 20.09 -15.04 -6.51
CA ALA A 163 20.53 -16.13 -5.63
C ALA A 163 20.31 -17.50 -6.28
N THR A 164 19.14 -17.72 -6.88
CA THR A 164 18.79 -18.95 -7.60
C THR A 164 19.70 -19.18 -8.81
N ILE A 165 19.93 -18.13 -9.62
CA ILE A 165 20.85 -18.19 -10.76
C ILE A 165 22.25 -18.54 -10.26
N HIS A 166 22.77 -17.82 -9.27
CA HIS A 166 24.10 -18.07 -8.72
C HIS A 166 24.25 -19.51 -8.21
N ALA A 167 23.25 -20.03 -7.49
CA ALA A 167 23.26 -21.42 -7.00
C ALA A 167 23.37 -22.44 -8.14
N SER A 168 22.68 -22.20 -9.26
CA SER A 168 22.62 -23.10 -10.42
C SER A 168 23.88 -23.12 -11.30
N LEU A 169 24.79 -22.14 -11.13
CA LEU A 169 26.04 -22.04 -11.91
C LEU A 169 27.12 -23.05 -11.45
N GLY A 170 27.95 -23.48 -12.41
CA GLY A 170 29.21 -24.20 -12.13
C GLY A 170 30.30 -23.29 -11.54
N ASP A 171 31.35 -23.88 -10.97
CA ASP A 171 32.35 -23.17 -10.15
C ASP A 171 33.05 -21.99 -10.85
N ASP A 172 33.44 -22.16 -12.12
CA ASP A 172 34.09 -21.08 -12.88
C ASP A 172 33.13 -19.95 -13.23
N ALA A 173 31.87 -20.29 -13.53
CA ALA A 173 30.82 -19.31 -13.80
C ALA A 173 30.42 -18.54 -12.52
N LYS A 174 30.41 -19.18 -11.35
CA LYS A 174 30.21 -18.52 -10.04
C LYS A 174 31.30 -17.49 -9.76
N LYS A 175 32.57 -17.84 -9.99
CA LYS A 175 33.70 -16.90 -9.83
C LYS A 175 33.53 -15.69 -10.76
N GLN A 176 33.17 -15.91 -12.01
CA GLN A 176 32.93 -14.84 -12.97
C GLN A 176 31.75 -13.95 -12.55
N PHE A 177 30.65 -14.54 -12.09
CA PHE A 177 29.48 -13.82 -11.59
C PHE A 177 29.84 -12.86 -10.44
N ILE A 178 30.57 -13.35 -9.44
CA ILE A 178 31.03 -12.53 -8.31
C ILE A 178 32.03 -11.46 -8.77
N ALA A 179 32.94 -11.79 -9.69
CA ALA A 179 33.89 -10.80 -10.24
C ALA A 179 33.16 -9.65 -10.95
N THR A 180 32.07 -9.93 -11.69
CA THR A 180 31.24 -8.90 -12.31
C THR A 180 30.55 -8.03 -11.27
N ALA A 181 30.00 -8.62 -10.19
CA ALA A 181 29.40 -7.86 -9.10
C ALA A 181 30.41 -6.94 -8.41
N LEU A 182 31.62 -7.43 -8.12
CA LEU A 182 32.70 -6.64 -7.54
C LEU A 182 33.12 -5.48 -8.44
N ALA A 183 33.27 -5.72 -9.75
CA ALA A 183 33.61 -4.66 -10.70
C ALA A 183 32.56 -3.53 -10.74
N ALA A 184 31.27 -3.87 -10.60
CA ALA A 184 30.20 -2.88 -10.51
C ALA A 184 30.31 -2.03 -9.23
N VAL A 185 30.60 -2.66 -8.09
CA VAL A 185 30.82 -1.97 -6.80
C VAL A 185 32.02 -1.03 -6.89
N GLU A 186 33.15 -1.50 -7.42
CA GLU A 186 34.36 -0.68 -7.58
C GLU A 186 34.12 0.55 -8.47
N LYS A 187 33.39 0.37 -9.58
CA LYS A 187 32.99 1.48 -10.45
C LYS A 187 32.18 2.51 -9.67
N LYS A 188 31.21 2.07 -8.87
CA LYS A 188 30.38 2.96 -8.06
C LYS A 188 31.20 3.72 -7.01
N LEU A 189 32.14 3.06 -6.35
CA LEU A 189 33.05 3.71 -5.40
C LEU A 189 33.88 4.82 -6.08
N LYS A 190 34.41 4.57 -7.27
CA LYS A 190 35.16 5.60 -8.03
C LYS A 190 34.29 6.81 -8.39
N GLU A 191 33.03 6.60 -8.75
CA GLU A 191 32.08 7.69 -9.02
C GLU A 191 31.80 8.53 -7.77
N LEU A 192 31.61 7.88 -6.62
CA LEU A 192 31.40 8.55 -5.34
C LEU A 192 32.62 9.36 -4.91
N THR A 193 33.83 8.83 -5.06
CA THR A 193 35.07 9.57 -4.76
C THR A 193 35.18 10.85 -5.59
N LYS A 194 34.93 10.77 -6.91
CA LYS A 194 34.95 11.94 -7.79
C LYS A 194 33.90 12.98 -7.39
N LEU A 195 32.72 12.54 -6.98
CA LEU A 195 31.68 13.45 -6.49
C LEU A 195 32.13 14.14 -5.19
N GLY A 196 32.73 13.40 -4.25
CA GLY A 196 33.28 13.95 -3.01
C GLY A 196 34.39 14.96 -3.25
N GLU A 197 35.27 14.73 -4.23
CA GLU A 197 36.31 15.68 -4.63
C GLU A 197 35.73 17.00 -5.14
N LYS A 198 34.67 16.95 -5.97
CA LYS A 198 34.00 18.16 -6.47
C LYS A 198 33.38 18.99 -5.34
N LEU A 199 32.84 18.34 -4.32
CA LEU A 199 32.22 19.03 -3.18
C LEU A 199 33.22 19.80 -2.31
N LYS A 200 34.52 19.48 -2.35
CA LYS A 200 35.55 20.16 -1.53
C LYS A 200 35.69 21.65 -1.87
N THR A 201 35.37 22.04 -3.10
CA THR A 201 35.49 23.42 -3.57
C THR A 201 34.17 24.18 -3.49
N GLU A 202 33.08 23.52 -3.12
CA GLU A 202 31.76 24.13 -3.02
C GLU A 202 31.62 24.89 -1.70
N THR A 203 31.00 26.07 -1.76
CA THR A 203 30.75 26.93 -0.59
C THR A 203 29.26 27.04 -0.25
N ASP A 204 28.38 26.66 -1.19
CA ASP A 204 26.93 26.65 -1.01
C ASP A 204 26.45 25.27 -0.55
N ILE A 205 25.71 25.25 0.57
CA ILE A 205 25.08 24.04 1.11
C ILE A 205 24.10 23.39 0.12
N ALA A 206 23.55 24.15 -0.83
CA ALA A 206 22.69 23.62 -1.89
C ALA A 206 23.40 22.60 -2.79
N ALA A 207 24.71 22.72 -2.99
CA ALA A 207 25.50 21.74 -3.74
C ALA A 207 25.53 20.38 -3.01
N PHE A 208 25.60 20.39 -1.69
CA PHE A 208 25.58 19.17 -0.86
C PHE A 208 24.20 18.48 -0.92
N TYR A 209 23.10 19.22 -1.02
CA TYR A 209 21.76 18.62 -1.14
C TYR A 209 21.58 17.79 -2.42
N LYS A 210 22.27 18.15 -3.51
CA LYS A 210 22.26 17.42 -4.78
C LYS A 210 23.05 16.12 -4.71
N ALA A 211 24.05 16.04 -3.83
CA ALA A 211 24.88 14.86 -3.60
C ALA A 211 24.21 13.85 -2.65
N HIS A 212 22.99 13.41 -2.97
CA HIS A 212 22.14 12.57 -2.12
C HIS A 212 22.75 11.22 -1.69
N MET A 213 23.72 10.69 -2.44
CA MET A 213 24.45 9.45 -2.10
C MET A 213 25.57 9.64 -1.07
N LEU A 214 26.08 10.86 -0.91
CA LEU A 214 27.17 11.19 0.04
C LEU A 214 26.67 12.00 1.23
N PHE A 215 25.72 12.89 1.00
CA PHE A 215 25.09 13.73 2.01
C PHE A 215 23.60 13.39 2.09
N THR A 216 23.34 12.23 2.68
CA THR A 216 22.00 11.67 2.81
C THR A 216 21.18 12.47 3.82
N SER A 217 19.90 12.11 3.95
CA SER A 217 19.01 12.70 4.96
C SER A 217 19.56 12.56 6.39
N MET A 218 20.31 11.49 6.70
CA MET A 218 20.88 11.28 8.02
C MET A 218 22.04 12.24 8.32
N GLU A 219 22.93 12.49 7.37
CA GLU A 219 24.02 13.48 7.54
C GLU A 219 23.46 14.89 7.70
N ARG A 220 22.37 15.21 6.97
CA ARG A 220 21.65 16.50 7.12
C ARG A 220 21.10 16.69 8.54
N LEU A 221 20.47 15.66 9.09
CA LEU A 221 19.96 15.69 10.47
C LEU A 221 21.08 15.81 11.50
N LYS A 222 22.19 15.09 11.31
CA LYS A 222 23.39 15.23 12.16
C LYS A 222 23.96 16.65 12.14
N LEU A 223 24.03 17.26 10.95
CA LEU A 223 24.48 18.65 10.80
C LEU A 223 23.52 19.62 11.51
N LEU A 224 22.21 19.47 11.32
CA LEU A 224 21.19 20.28 11.98
C LEU A 224 21.27 20.15 13.51
N LYS A 225 21.38 18.92 14.03
CA LYS A 225 21.58 18.63 15.46
C LYS A 225 22.81 19.37 15.99
N GLY A 226 23.93 19.32 15.26
CA GLY A 226 25.16 20.03 15.61
C GLY A 226 24.96 21.55 15.66
N ALA A 227 24.33 22.13 14.64
CA ALA A 227 24.09 23.57 14.54
C ALA A 227 23.16 24.10 15.66
N LEU A 228 22.12 23.33 16.01
CA LEU A 228 21.23 23.69 17.12
C LEU A 228 21.98 23.69 18.45
N LYS A 229 22.86 22.71 18.68
CA LYS A 229 23.67 22.62 19.89
C LYS A 229 24.66 23.78 20.06
N THR A 230 25.22 24.30 18.98
CA THR A 230 26.28 25.32 19.03
C THR A 230 25.79 26.77 18.94
N GLY A 231 24.59 27.03 18.41
CA GLY A 231 24.08 28.39 18.28
C GLY A 231 22.60 28.59 18.00
N GLY A 232 21.83 27.55 17.68
CA GLY A 232 20.41 27.66 17.31
C GLY A 232 19.39 27.41 18.43
N SER A 233 19.81 26.90 19.60
CA SER A 233 18.89 26.50 20.67
C SER A 233 18.30 27.64 21.52
N HIS A 234 18.77 28.87 21.38
CA HIS A 234 18.32 29.98 22.24
C HIS A 234 16.88 30.43 21.96
N GLU A 235 16.37 30.23 20.73
CA GLU A 235 15.02 30.64 20.34
C GLU A 235 14.01 29.48 20.32
N ASN A 236 14.48 28.22 20.35
CA ASN A 236 13.63 27.03 20.49
C ASN A 236 14.34 25.93 21.32
N PRO A 237 14.12 25.87 22.65
CA PRO A 237 14.79 24.92 23.54
C PRO A 237 14.47 23.45 23.23
N GLY A 238 13.29 23.17 22.65
CA GLY A 238 12.83 21.82 22.32
C GLY A 238 13.41 21.27 21.02
N ALA A 239 13.83 22.15 20.10
CA ALA A 239 14.22 21.77 18.74
C ALA A 239 15.34 20.73 18.68
N HIS A 240 16.39 20.86 19.50
CA HIS A 240 17.48 19.88 19.53
C HIS A 240 16.96 18.50 19.96
N ALA A 241 16.12 18.43 21.00
CA ALA A 241 15.55 17.18 21.49
C ALA A 241 14.65 16.53 20.42
N SER A 242 13.85 17.32 19.70
CA SER A 242 12.99 16.84 18.62
C SER A 242 13.77 16.28 17.43
N VAL A 243 14.91 16.88 17.06
CA VAL A 243 15.80 16.32 16.02
C VAL A 243 16.38 14.98 16.47
N VAL A 244 16.80 14.86 17.74
CA VAL A 244 17.29 13.60 18.30
C VAL A 244 16.20 12.53 18.29
N LYS A 245 15.00 12.87 18.78
CA LYS A 245 13.84 11.96 18.79
C LYS A 245 13.52 11.46 17.38
N TYR A 246 13.51 12.33 16.38
CA TYR A 246 13.30 11.94 14.98
C TYR A 246 14.36 10.97 14.47
N MET A 247 15.63 11.24 14.76
CA MET A 247 16.75 10.41 14.33
C MET A 247 16.73 9.02 14.95
N ASP A 248 16.36 8.91 16.23
CA ASP A 248 16.48 7.67 17.00
C ASP A 248 15.19 6.83 16.94
N GLU A 249 14.01 7.45 16.89
CA GLU A 249 12.72 6.75 16.95
C GLU A 249 12.02 6.63 15.58
N VAL A 250 12.16 7.62 14.69
CA VAL A 250 11.39 7.65 13.43
C VAL A 250 12.19 7.16 12.23
N VAL A 251 13.45 7.59 12.08
CA VAL A 251 14.28 7.22 10.92
C VAL A 251 14.50 5.71 10.82
N PRO A 252 14.82 4.97 11.90
CA PRO A 252 15.02 3.52 11.82
C PRO A 252 13.74 2.80 11.41
N GLU A 253 12.62 3.09 12.08
CA GLU A 253 11.32 2.47 11.78
C GLU A 253 10.84 2.79 10.35
N ARG A 254 11.03 4.04 9.88
CA ARG A 254 10.72 4.40 8.48
C ARG A 254 11.55 3.59 7.48
N ASN A 255 12.85 3.43 7.73
CA ASN A 255 13.71 2.64 6.85
C ASN A 255 13.30 1.16 6.86
N ASN A 256 12.96 0.64 8.04
CA ASN A 256 12.46 -0.71 8.22
C ASN A 256 11.22 -0.98 7.37
N LEU A 257 10.22 -0.09 7.45
CA LEU A 257 8.99 -0.14 6.65
C LEU A 257 9.25 -0.10 5.14
N GLY A 258 10.32 0.57 4.69
CA GLY A 258 10.70 0.58 3.27
C GLY A 258 11.28 -0.73 2.76
N HIS A 259 11.71 -1.62 3.67
CA HIS A 259 12.32 -2.91 3.34
C HIS A 259 11.46 -4.11 3.74
N VAL A 260 10.27 -3.88 4.31
CA VAL A 260 9.36 -4.98 4.64
C VAL A 260 8.58 -5.41 3.40
N VAL A 261 8.53 -6.73 3.21
CA VAL A 261 7.68 -7.42 2.23
C VAL A 261 6.44 -7.95 2.95
N LEU A 262 5.28 -7.85 2.32
CA LEU A 262 4.06 -8.46 2.85
C LEU A 262 4.19 -9.99 2.81
N VAL A 263 4.10 -10.65 3.97
CA VAL A 263 4.19 -12.11 4.02
C VAL A 263 2.88 -12.71 3.48
N PRO A 264 2.92 -13.62 2.48
CA PRO A 264 1.73 -14.22 1.87
C PRO A 264 0.90 -15.12 2.80
N GLU A 265 1.36 -15.41 4.01
CA GLU A 265 0.71 -16.34 4.96
C GLU A 265 -0.46 -15.72 5.73
N GLY A 266 -1.29 -14.97 5.01
CA GLY A 266 -2.69 -14.81 5.36
C GLY A 266 -2.98 -14.10 6.67
N LYS A 267 -2.22 -13.09 7.10
CA LYS A 267 -2.76 -12.06 8.00
C LYS A 267 -2.12 -10.71 7.63
N PRO A 268 -2.86 -9.78 6.99
CA PRO A 268 -2.33 -8.46 6.62
C PRO A 268 -1.98 -7.57 7.84
N THR A 269 -2.20 -8.07 9.06
CA THR A 269 -1.87 -7.41 10.33
C THR A 269 -0.44 -7.64 10.81
N LEU A 270 0.34 -8.53 10.16
CA LEU A 270 1.70 -8.84 10.58
C LEU A 270 2.70 -8.49 9.48
N VAL A 271 3.34 -7.33 9.66
CA VAL A 271 4.41 -6.83 8.80
C VAL A 271 5.73 -7.36 9.37
N VAL A 272 6.39 -8.28 8.67
CA VAL A 272 7.64 -8.91 9.17
C VAL A 272 8.83 -8.24 8.52
N ASN A 273 9.68 -7.58 9.31
CA ASN A 273 10.88 -6.97 8.74
C ASN A 273 11.93 -8.02 8.31
N ALA A 274 13.00 -7.55 7.65
CA ALA A 274 14.12 -8.38 7.21
C ALA A 274 14.80 -9.18 8.36
N GLU A 275 14.54 -8.83 9.62
CA GLU A 275 15.07 -9.48 10.82
C GLU A 275 14.05 -10.42 11.51
N GLY A 276 12.85 -10.59 10.94
CA GLY A 276 11.80 -11.47 11.48
C GLY A 276 10.90 -10.84 12.55
N LYS A 277 11.04 -9.53 12.83
CA LYS A 277 10.23 -8.80 13.82
C LYS A 277 8.90 -8.37 13.21
N GLN A 278 7.81 -8.70 13.89
CA GLN A 278 6.46 -8.28 13.53
C GLN A 278 6.21 -6.82 13.95
N VAL A 279 5.64 -6.02 13.05
CA VAL A 279 5.13 -4.67 13.30
C VAL A 279 3.61 -4.74 13.35
N SER A 280 3.03 -4.27 14.45
CA SER A 280 1.59 -4.29 14.70
C SER A 280 0.90 -2.99 14.27
N LEU A 281 -0.44 -3.00 14.22
CA LEU A 281 -1.24 -1.78 13.98
C LEU A 281 -1.07 -0.72 15.08
N GLU A 282 -0.79 -1.14 16.32
CA GLU A 282 -0.52 -0.25 17.44
C GLU A 282 0.84 0.44 17.26
N ASP A 283 1.88 -0.30 16.89
CA ASP A 283 3.20 0.28 16.57
C ASP A 283 3.10 1.33 15.45
N MET A 284 2.29 1.05 14.43
CA MET A 284 2.05 1.99 13.32
C MET A 284 1.26 3.23 13.76
N ARG A 285 0.37 3.10 14.74
CA ARG A 285 -0.32 4.25 15.34
C ARG A 285 0.66 5.09 16.15
N ASP A 286 1.47 4.48 16.99
CA ASP A 286 2.42 5.17 17.86
C ASP A 286 3.47 5.92 17.03
N LEU A 287 3.99 5.28 15.98
CA LEU A 287 4.89 5.93 15.03
C LEU A 287 4.26 7.17 14.38
N ARG A 288 2.98 7.09 13.96
CA ARG A 288 2.27 8.25 13.39
C ARG A 288 2.08 9.37 14.41
N CYS A 289 1.78 9.04 15.67
CA CYS A 289 1.70 10.02 16.76
C CYS A 289 3.05 10.72 16.98
N THR A 290 4.16 9.97 17.05
CA THR A 290 5.51 10.53 17.17
C THR A 290 5.87 11.42 15.99
N ILE A 291 5.53 11.02 14.75
CA ILE A 291 5.75 11.84 13.56
C ILE A 291 4.97 13.16 13.65
N LEU A 292 3.73 13.16 14.15
CA LEU A 292 2.92 14.37 14.30
C LEU A 292 3.59 15.37 15.26
N GLU A 293 4.04 14.89 16.42
CA GLU A 293 4.76 15.71 17.40
C GLU A 293 6.03 16.32 16.80
N VAL A 294 6.90 15.48 16.23
CA VAL A 294 8.16 15.92 15.63
C VAL A 294 7.90 16.90 14.49
N ARG A 295 6.90 16.65 13.63
CA ARG A 295 6.58 17.53 12.51
C ARG A 295 6.11 18.91 12.98
N ALA A 296 5.35 18.98 14.06
CA ALA A 296 4.94 20.25 14.66
C ALA A 296 6.16 21.05 15.14
N GLU A 297 7.10 20.38 15.83
CA GLU A 297 8.34 20.99 16.32
C GLU A 297 9.26 21.47 15.19
N PHE A 298 9.45 20.66 14.13
CA PHE A 298 10.23 21.06 12.96
C PHE A 298 9.60 22.25 12.22
N ARG A 299 8.27 22.32 12.15
CA ARG A 299 7.56 23.48 11.58
C ARG A 299 7.78 24.73 12.42
N SER A 300 7.63 24.62 13.74
CA SER A 300 7.89 25.72 14.67
C SER A 300 9.34 26.22 14.52
N LEU A 301 10.32 25.32 14.54
CA LEU A 301 11.72 25.64 14.31
C LEU A 301 11.93 26.38 12.99
N LEU A 302 11.35 25.89 11.89
CA LEU A 302 11.49 26.52 10.58
C LEU A 302 10.87 27.92 10.53
N THR A 303 9.73 28.13 11.17
CA THR A 303 9.09 29.44 11.28
C THR A 303 9.96 30.40 12.07
N THR A 304 10.44 30.01 13.25
CA THR A 304 11.33 30.83 14.08
C THR A 304 12.60 31.24 13.33
N LEU A 305 13.24 30.28 12.64
CA LEU A 305 14.47 30.55 11.88
C LEU A 305 14.26 31.45 10.64
N ARG A 306 13.02 31.58 10.15
CA ARG A 306 12.69 32.41 8.97
C ARG A 306 12.26 33.83 9.34
N GLY A 307 11.93 34.09 10.61
CA GLY A 307 11.33 35.35 11.06
C GLY A 307 9.83 35.39 10.83
#